data_AF-A0A6N0I3X5-F1
#
_entry.id   AF-A0A6N0I3X5-F1
#
_cell.length_a   1.000
_cell.length_b   1.000
_cell.length_c   1.000
_cell.angle_alpha   90.00
_cell.angle_beta   90.00
_cell.angle_gamma   90.00
#
_symmetry.space_group_name_H-M   'P 1'
#
loop_
_entity.id
_entity.type
_entity.pdbx_description
1 polymer ?
#
loop_
_entity_poly.entity_id
_entity_poly.type
_entity_poly.pdbx_seq_one_letter_code
_entity_poly.pdbx_strand_id
1 'polypeptide(L)'
;MDDTRGNRNKKIRSIKRSFDKDKTELENDKNKKIKDDVKSKDRLQKEKNLSNDRRLNKSLNSSKNKGENLKKEVKTRLREKRNKFQNDKYSHLTVAEKREQQKIDKRKRQKRIQYIIVTTLILLIILFLLYMFTPLSRISHVNISGNHNVSDSQVEKELNIKKGSRIYTFSKSKAINNLKKNSLIKDVQINKQLPNTLNVKIIENNLVGIVKDKNKYVPIIEGNKKLDNYNGDIANSAPVLEDFKGDNLNRITKALSKMSNETRDMISEIKYAPLQNQQNRVLLYMKDGMQVVGDINTLANKIEYYPQMSQSLAKDSSGHLKTQGYIDLSVGASFIPYNENSSINSKSDQNVRQKTQQETEAKNELQSALNKISEQSDTNN
;
A
#
# COMPACT_ATOMS: atom_id res chain seq x y z
N MET A 1 44.61 51.27 -53.17
CA MET A 1 44.48 49.82 -52.90
C MET A 1 44.09 49.62 -51.45
N ASP A 2 42.81 49.75 -51.07
CA ASP A 2 42.36 49.25 -49.74
C ASP A 2 40.85 48.97 -49.65
N ASP A 3 40.19 48.61 -50.76
CA ASP A 3 38.74 48.38 -50.80
C ASP A 3 38.32 46.90 -50.77
N THR A 4 39.22 46.01 -50.33
CA THR A 4 38.96 44.56 -50.31
C THR A 4 38.84 43.95 -48.91
N ARG A 5 39.02 44.73 -47.83
CA ARG A 5 38.90 44.24 -46.44
C ARG A 5 37.51 44.47 -45.82
N GLY A 6 36.84 45.59 -46.13
CA GLY A 6 35.49 45.89 -45.60
C GLY A 6 34.41 44.92 -46.09
N ASN A 7 34.50 44.49 -47.36
CA ASN A 7 33.49 43.62 -47.98
C ASN A 7 33.60 42.14 -47.53
N ARG A 8 34.79 41.69 -47.09
CA ARG A 8 34.99 40.33 -46.55
C ARG A 8 34.36 40.16 -45.16
N ASN A 9 34.47 41.16 -44.29
CA ASN A 9 33.90 41.09 -42.93
C ASN A 9 32.36 41.19 -42.87
N LYS A 10 31.73 41.79 -43.89
CA LYS A 10 30.26 41.82 -44.03
C LYS A 10 29.70 40.47 -44.50
N LYS A 11 30.42 39.81 -45.42
CA LYS A 11 30.09 38.48 -45.95
C LYS A 11 30.26 37.37 -44.89
N ILE A 12 31.28 37.47 -44.03
CA ILE A 12 31.47 36.51 -42.93
C ILE A 12 30.36 36.64 -41.86
N ARG A 13 29.90 37.87 -41.56
CA ARG A 13 28.81 38.10 -40.61
C ARG A 13 27.43 37.67 -41.13
N SER A 14 27.17 37.78 -42.43
CA SER A 14 25.93 37.29 -43.03
C SER A 14 25.89 35.77 -43.07
N ILE A 15 27.02 35.12 -43.37
CA ILE A 15 27.13 33.65 -43.36
C ILE A 15 26.99 33.09 -41.93
N LYS A 16 27.57 33.73 -40.91
CA LYS A 16 27.43 33.25 -39.53
C LYS A 16 25.97 33.34 -39.02
N ARG A 17 25.23 34.39 -39.41
CA ARG A 17 23.81 34.54 -39.07
C ARG A 17 22.88 33.58 -39.81
N SER A 18 23.20 33.17 -41.04
CA SER A 18 22.43 32.13 -41.74
C SER A 18 22.70 30.74 -41.14
N PHE A 19 23.95 30.44 -40.78
CA PHE A 19 24.31 29.18 -40.12
C PHE A 19 23.68 29.01 -38.72
N ASP A 20 23.57 30.08 -37.93
CA ASP A 20 22.93 30.00 -36.61
C ASP A 20 21.40 29.87 -36.71
N LYS A 21 20.77 30.51 -37.71
CA LYS A 21 19.34 30.33 -38.00
C LYS A 21 19.02 28.89 -38.44
N ASP A 22 19.79 28.35 -39.37
CA ASP A 22 19.62 26.97 -39.85
C ASP A 22 19.83 25.95 -38.72
N LYS A 23 20.74 26.20 -37.77
CA LYS A 23 20.92 25.36 -36.58
C LYS A 23 19.72 25.40 -35.63
N THR A 24 19.17 26.57 -35.35
CA THR A 24 17.96 26.70 -34.50
C THR A 24 16.72 26.10 -35.16
N GLU A 25 16.62 26.18 -36.49
CA GLU A 25 15.51 25.59 -37.25
C GLU A 25 15.63 24.05 -37.28
N LEU A 26 16.85 23.53 -37.44
CA LEU A 26 17.14 22.09 -37.37
C LEU A 26 16.94 21.49 -35.96
N GLU A 27 17.24 22.23 -34.89
CA GLU A 27 16.97 21.79 -33.51
C GLU A 27 15.47 21.79 -33.18
N ASN A 28 14.72 22.81 -33.63
CA ASN A 28 13.28 22.88 -33.43
C ASN A 28 12.54 21.78 -34.19
N ASP A 29 12.96 21.47 -35.42
CA ASP A 29 12.41 20.34 -36.18
C ASP A 29 12.76 18.99 -35.57
N LYS A 30 13.97 18.82 -35.02
CA LYS A 30 14.34 17.61 -34.27
C LYS A 30 13.48 17.45 -33.01
N ASN A 31 13.26 18.51 -32.24
CA ASN A 31 12.46 18.46 -31.02
C ASN A 31 10.96 18.23 -31.30
N LYS A 32 10.44 18.76 -32.41
CA LYS A 32 9.08 18.49 -32.87
C LYS A 32 8.92 17.03 -33.31
N LYS A 33 9.89 16.50 -34.06
CA LYS A 33 9.91 15.09 -34.49
C LYS A 33 10.04 14.12 -33.31
N ILE A 34 10.84 14.44 -32.29
CA ILE A 34 10.95 13.65 -31.05
C ILE A 34 9.63 13.67 -30.26
N LYS A 35 8.95 14.82 -30.14
CA LYS A 35 7.63 14.90 -29.47
C LYS A 35 6.55 14.13 -30.23
N ASP A 36 6.56 14.17 -31.55
CA ASP A 36 5.62 13.42 -32.39
C ASP A 36 5.91 11.90 -32.36
N ASP A 37 7.19 11.49 -32.27
CA ASP A 37 7.63 10.10 -32.10
C ASP A 37 7.30 9.54 -30.70
N VAL A 38 7.39 10.35 -29.64
CA VAL A 38 6.98 9.95 -28.28
C VAL A 38 5.46 9.83 -28.17
N LYS A 39 4.71 10.79 -28.73
CA LYS A 39 3.24 10.77 -28.74
C LYS A 39 2.67 9.63 -29.60
N SER A 40 3.37 9.26 -30.68
CA SER A 40 3.00 8.10 -31.50
C SER A 40 3.39 6.77 -30.85
N LYS A 41 4.52 6.69 -30.12
CA LYS A 41 4.88 5.51 -29.29
C LYS A 41 3.92 5.28 -28.12
N ASP A 42 3.48 6.34 -27.43
CA ASP A 42 2.48 6.26 -26.37
C ASP A 42 1.10 5.86 -26.92
N ARG A 43 0.72 6.37 -28.10
CA ARG A 43 -0.48 5.91 -28.81
C ARG A 43 -0.35 4.44 -29.21
N LEU A 44 0.80 4.01 -29.72
CA LEU A 44 1.05 2.60 -30.08
C LEU A 44 1.03 1.67 -28.86
N GLN A 45 1.57 2.09 -27.71
CA GLN A 45 1.54 1.30 -26.48
C GLN A 45 0.13 1.25 -25.87
N LYS A 46 -0.59 2.37 -25.85
CA LYS A 46 -1.99 2.42 -25.39
C LYS A 46 -2.90 1.59 -26.29
N GLU A 47 -2.66 1.60 -27.60
CA GLU A 47 -3.39 0.80 -28.57
C GLU A 47 -3.00 -0.68 -28.51
N LYS A 48 -1.72 -1.03 -28.26
CA LYS A 48 -1.28 -2.41 -27.99
C LYS A 48 -1.88 -2.97 -26.69
N ASN A 49 -1.95 -2.18 -25.61
CA ASN A 49 -2.54 -2.60 -24.34
C ASN A 49 -4.07 -2.76 -24.47
N LEU A 50 -4.75 -1.83 -25.15
CA LEU A 50 -6.17 -1.94 -25.46
C LEU A 50 -6.48 -3.12 -26.42
N SER A 51 -5.55 -3.44 -27.32
CA SER A 51 -5.62 -4.60 -28.22
C SER A 51 -5.39 -5.92 -27.49
N ASN A 52 -4.48 -5.95 -26.51
CA ASN A 52 -4.20 -7.13 -25.71
C ASN A 52 -5.36 -7.45 -24.74
N ASP A 53 -5.96 -6.45 -24.10
CA ASP A 53 -7.17 -6.63 -23.29
C ASP A 53 -8.37 -7.06 -24.15
N ARG A 54 -8.50 -6.53 -25.37
CA ARG A 54 -9.51 -6.99 -26.34
C ARG A 54 -9.24 -8.43 -26.81
N ARG A 55 -7.97 -8.83 -27.01
CA ARG A 55 -7.60 -10.20 -27.40
C ARG A 55 -7.82 -11.21 -26.26
N LEU A 56 -7.51 -10.83 -25.02
CA LEU A 56 -7.75 -11.66 -23.83
C LEU A 56 -9.25 -11.84 -23.57
N ASN A 57 -10.03 -10.75 -23.64
CA ASN A 57 -11.49 -10.82 -23.51
C ASN A 57 -12.16 -11.56 -24.68
N LYS A 58 -11.64 -11.43 -25.90
CA LYS A 58 -12.11 -12.20 -27.07
C LYS A 58 -11.76 -13.68 -26.94
N SER A 59 -10.62 -14.04 -26.35
CA SER A 59 -10.22 -15.42 -26.02
C SER A 59 -11.11 -16.04 -24.93
N LEU A 60 -11.35 -15.31 -23.84
CA LEU A 60 -12.27 -15.72 -22.75
C LEU A 60 -13.71 -15.90 -23.26
N ASN A 61 -14.22 -14.96 -24.05
CA ASN A 61 -15.55 -15.05 -24.66
C ASN A 61 -15.64 -16.15 -25.74
N SER A 62 -14.57 -16.35 -26.52
CA SER A 62 -14.45 -17.47 -27.47
C SER A 62 -14.50 -18.82 -26.76
N SER A 63 -13.76 -18.98 -25.66
CA SER A 63 -13.75 -20.22 -24.86
C SER A 63 -15.10 -20.47 -24.17
N LYS A 64 -15.74 -19.42 -23.63
CA LYS A 64 -17.09 -19.47 -23.06
C LYS A 64 -18.12 -19.88 -24.12
N ASN A 65 -18.10 -19.24 -25.29
CA ASN A 65 -19.01 -19.55 -26.40
C ASN A 65 -18.77 -20.94 -27.00
N LYS A 66 -17.52 -21.40 -27.07
CA LYS A 66 -17.16 -22.76 -27.50
C LYS A 66 -17.65 -23.80 -26.51
N GLY A 67 -17.53 -23.54 -25.21
CA GLY A 67 -18.11 -24.37 -24.14
C GLY A 67 -19.64 -24.41 -24.17
N GLU A 68 -20.31 -23.29 -24.49
CA GLU A 68 -21.76 -23.26 -24.68
C GLU A 68 -22.22 -23.99 -25.94
N ASN A 69 -21.50 -23.85 -27.05
CA ASN A 69 -21.83 -24.53 -28.30
C ASN A 69 -21.61 -26.05 -28.19
N LEU A 70 -20.55 -26.50 -27.52
CA LEU A 70 -20.37 -27.92 -27.19
C LEU A 70 -21.52 -28.45 -26.32
N LYS A 71 -21.95 -27.70 -25.31
CA LYS A 71 -23.10 -28.08 -24.47
C LYS A 71 -24.39 -28.18 -25.27
N LYS A 72 -24.61 -27.27 -26.23
CA LYS A 72 -25.77 -27.30 -27.15
C LYS A 72 -25.72 -28.53 -28.05
N GLU A 73 -24.57 -28.81 -28.67
CA GLU A 73 -24.39 -29.93 -29.60
C GLU A 73 -24.52 -31.30 -28.90
N VAL A 74 -23.95 -31.45 -27.71
CA VAL A 74 -24.12 -32.65 -26.88
C VAL A 74 -25.60 -32.84 -26.51
N LYS A 75 -26.32 -31.76 -26.19
CA LYS A 75 -27.75 -31.81 -25.86
C LYS A 75 -28.61 -32.23 -27.06
N THR A 76 -28.29 -31.78 -28.28
CA THR A 76 -28.99 -32.22 -29.52
C THR A 76 -28.74 -33.69 -29.81
N ARG A 77 -27.47 -34.14 -29.79
CA ARG A 77 -27.13 -35.56 -30.03
C ARG A 77 -27.74 -36.51 -28.99
N LEU A 78 -27.79 -36.10 -27.72
CA LEU A 78 -28.47 -36.87 -26.67
C LEU A 78 -29.99 -36.93 -26.88
N ARG A 79 -30.60 -35.87 -27.42
CA ARG A 79 -32.04 -35.81 -27.73
C ARG A 79 -32.38 -36.72 -28.92
N GLU A 80 -31.55 -36.72 -29.96
CA GLU A 80 -31.69 -37.59 -31.14
C GLU A 80 -31.56 -39.07 -30.76
N LYS A 81 -30.51 -39.44 -30.01
CA LYS A 81 -30.33 -40.81 -29.49
C LYS A 81 -31.53 -41.25 -28.64
N ARG A 82 -32.04 -40.36 -27.78
CA ARG A 82 -33.23 -40.64 -26.95
C ARG A 82 -34.49 -40.84 -27.78
N ASN A 83 -34.68 -40.05 -28.84
CA ASN A 83 -35.84 -40.16 -29.72
C ASN A 83 -35.80 -41.46 -30.54
N LYS A 84 -34.62 -41.85 -31.05
CA LYS A 84 -34.41 -43.13 -31.76
C LYS A 84 -34.74 -44.32 -30.86
N PHE A 85 -34.18 -44.35 -29.65
CA PHE A 85 -34.45 -45.40 -28.66
C PHE A 85 -35.93 -45.50 -28.24
N GLN A 86 -36.63 -44.37 -28.11
CA GLN A 86 -38.06 -44.37 -27.78
C GLN A 86 -38.94 -44.86 -28.93
N ASN A 87 -38.54 -44.62 -30.18
CA ASN A 87 -39.25 -45.15 -31.35
C ASN A 87 -39.06 -46.67 -31.48
N ASP A 88 -37.84 -47.15 -31.28
CA ASP A 88 -37.51 -48.58 -31.37
C ASP A 88 -38.18 -49.41 -30.25
N LYS A 89 -38.34 -48.83 -29.05
CA LYS A 89 -38.92 -49.49 -27.87
C LYS A 89 -40.43 -49.79 -27.99
N TYR A 90 -41.17 -49.02 -28.80
CA TYR A 90 -42.63 -49.18 -28.96
C TYR A 90 -43.06 -49.43 -30.41
N SER A 91 -42.15 -49.94 -31.25
CA SER A 91 -42.39 -50.17 -32.69
C SER A 91 -43.46 -51.23 -32.97
N HIS A 92 -43.75 -52.11 -32.01
CA HIS A 92 -44.70 -53.23 -32.12
C HIS A 92 -46.09 -52.95 -31.52
N LEU A 93 -46.33 -51.74 -30.98
CA LEU A 93 -47.60 -51.39 -30.32
C LEU A 93 -48.49 -50.52 -31.22
N THR A 94 -49.81 -50.68 -31.10
CA THR A 94 -50.77 -49.81 -31.79
C THR A 94 -50.67 -48.36 -31.28
N VAL A 95 -51.20 -47.39 -32.05
CA VAL A 95 -51.08 -45.95 -31.73
C VAL A 95 -51.70 -45.61 -30.36
N ALA A 96 -52.79 -46.30 -29.97
CA ALA A 96 -53.43 -46.14 -28.68
C ALA A 96 -52.55 -46.72 -27.55
N GLU A 97 -52.10 -47.96 -27.67
CA GLU A 97 -51.27 -48.64 -26.68
C GLU A 97 -49.90 -47.95 -26.49
N LYS A 98 -49.30 -47.45 -27.58
CA LYS A 98 -48.06 -46.65 -27.56
C LYS A 98 -48.24 -45.37 -26.73
N ARG A 99 -49.39 -44.69 -26.84
CA ARG A 99 -49.69 -43.48 -26.05
C ARG A 99 -49.87 -43.81 -24.57
N GLU A 100 -50.49 -44.93 -24.24
CA GLU A 100 -50.68 -45.37 -22.86
C GLU A 100 -49.37 -45.81 -22.20
N GLN A 101 -48.59 -46.66 -22.88
CA GLN A 101 -47.27 -47.09 -22.39
C GLN A 101 -46.31 -45.91 -22.25
N GLN A 102 -46.32 -44.93 -23.17
CA GLN A 102 -45.54 -43.71 -23.00
C GLN A 102 -45.98 -42.86 -21.80
N LYS A 103 -47.29 -42.79 -21.49
CA LYS A 103 -47.78 -42.11 -20.28
C LYS A 103 -47.34 -42.84 -19.02
N ILE A 104 -47.41 -44.18 -18.99
CA ILE A 104 -46.97 -45.03 -17.89
C ILE A 104 -45.45 -44.89 -17.67
N ASP A 105 -44.64 -44.98 -18.73
CA ASP A 105 -43.19 -44.84 -18.65
C ASP A 105 -42.76 -43.41 -18.26
N LYS A 106 -43.48 -42.38 -18.71
CA LYS A 106 -43.29 -40.99 -18.23
C LYS A 106 -43.57 -40.89 -16.72
N ARG A 107 -44.67 -41.45 -16.22
CA ARG A 107 -45.02 -41.49 -14.79
C ARG A 107 -43.98 -42.29 -13.99
N LYS A 108 -43.56 -43.48 -14.46
CA LYS A 108 -42.50 -44.30 -13.83
C LYS A 108 -41.16 -43.58 -13.81
N ARG A 109 -40.80 -42.86 -14.87
CA ARG A 109 -39.57 -42.05 -14.93
C ARG A 109 -39.63 -40.83 -14.00
N GLN A 110 -40.76 -40.14 -13.92
CA GLN A 110 -40.98 -39.05 -12.96
C GLN A 110 -40.84 -39.55 -11.53
N LYS A 111 -41.48 -40.68 -11.19
CA LYS A 111 -41.34 -41.32 -9.88
C LYS A 111 -39.87 -41.72 -9.60
N ARG A 112 -39.16 -42.33 -10.56
CA ARG A 112 -37.73 -42.66 -10.39
C ARG A 112 -36.85 -41.43 -10.18
N ILE A 113 -37.06 -40.36 -10.93
CA ILE A 113 -36.33 -39.09 -10.75
C ILE A 113 -36.65 -38.49 -9.38
N GLN A 114 -37.92 -38.50 -8.98
CA GLN A 114 -38.34 -38.04 -7.66
C GLN A 114 -37.67 -38.86 -6.54
N TYR A 115 -37.66 -40.19 -6.65
CA TYR A 115 -36.94 -41.05 -5.72
C TYR A 115 -35.43 -40.77 -5.70
N ILE A 116 -34.79 -40.58 -6.86
CA ILE A 116 -33.36 -40.24 -6.93
C ILE A 116 -33.08 -38.89 -6.25
N ILE A 117 -33.92 -37.88 -6.49
CA ILE A 117 -33.78 -36.55 -5.87
C ILE A 117 -33.98 -36.65 -4.36
N VAL A 118 -35.03 -37.33 -3.91
CA VAL A 118 -35.30 -37.52 -2.47
C VAL A 118 -34.19 -38.33 -1.81
N THR A 119 -33.71 -39.40 -2.45
CA THR A 119 -32.62 -40.24 -1.93
C THR A 119 -31.30 -39.48 -1.88
N THR A 120 -30.95 -38.69 -2.92
CA THR A 120 -29.75 -37.85 -2.88
C THR A 120 -29.87 -36.74 -1.84
N LEU A 121 -31.05 -36.15 -1.65
CA LEU A 121 -31.28 -35.18 -0.59
C LEU A 121 -31.09 -35.79 0.80
N ILE A 122 -31.67 -36.97 1.05
CA ILE A 122 -31.50 -37.71 2.32
C ILE A 122 -30.03 -38.06 2.54
N LEU A 123 -29.34 -38.56 1.50
CA LEU A 123 -27.91 -38.89 1.58
C LEU A 123 -27.05 -37.66 1.93
N LEU A 124 -27.34 -36.50 1.33
CA LEU A 124 -26.65 -35.25 1.65
C LEU A 124 -26.89 -34.80 3.10
N ILE A 125 -28.12 -34.96 3.60
CA ILE A 125 -28.44 -34.65 5.00
C ILE A 125 -27.66 -35.59 5.94
N ILE A 126 -27.63 -36.89 5.65
CA ILE A 126 -26.86 -37.86 6.45
C ILE A 126 -25.38 -37.51 6.44
N LEU A 127 -24.81 -37.21 5.26
CA LEU A 127 -23.39 -36.82 5.14
C LEU A 127 -23.09 -35.54 5.93
N PHE A 128 -23.99 -34.56 5.89
CA PHE A 128 -23.88 -33.33 6.66
C PHE A 128 -23.93 -33.58 8.17
N LEU A 129 -24.85 -34.43 8.65
CA LEU A 129 -24.95 -34.80 10.06
C LEU A 129 -23.70 -35.58 10.52
N LEU A 130 -23.22 -36.52 9.72
CA LEU A 130 -21.96 -37.24 9.98
C LEU A 130 -20.80 -36.26 10.13
N TYR A 131 -20.68 -35.27 9.24
CA TYR A 131 -19.69 -34.21 9.36
C TYR A 131 -19.84 -33.42 10.68
N MET A 132 -21.06 -33.07 11.10
CA MET A 132 -21.29 -32.32 12.34
C MET A 132 -20.89 -33.08 13.62
N PHE A 133 -21.07 -34.40 13.63
CA PHE A 133 -20.72 -35.26 14.77
C PHE A 133 -19.25 -35.70 14.76
N THR A 134 -18.63 -35.78 13.58
CA THR A 134 -17.23 -36.18 13.42
C THR A 134 -16.27 -35.06 13.88
N PRO A 135 -15.06 -35.40 14.42
CA PRO A 135 -14.03 -34.42 14.75
C PRO A 135 -13.57 -33.55 13.58
N LEU A 136 -13.90 -33.92 12.33
CA LEU A 136 -13.59 -33.16 11.12
C LEU A 136 -14.21 -31.74 11.11
N SER A 137 -15.26 -31.50 11.91
CA SER A 137 -15.88 -30.17 12.06
C SER A 137 -15.21 -29.29 13.12
N ARG A 138 -14.27 -29.82 13.91
CA ARG A 138 -13.54 -29.07 14.94
C ARG A 138 -12.55 -28.12 14.28
N ILE A 139 -12.54 -26.87 14.73
CA ILE A 139 -11.56 -25.89 14.26
C ILE A 139 -10.18 -26.39 14.65
N SER A 140 -9.36 -26.71 13.65
CA SER A 140 -8.03 -27.29 13.84
C SER A 140 -6.92 -26.32 13.41
N HIS A 141 -7.22 -25.46 12.44
CA HIS A 141 -6.27 -24.48 11.91
C HIS A 141 -6.88 -23.08 11.97
N VAL A 142 -6.11 -22.13 12.51
CA VAL A 142 -6.43 -20.70 12.49
C VAL A 142 -5.30 -20.00 11.76
N ASN A 143 -5.58 -19.52 10.55
CA ASN A 143 -4.61 -18.78 9.76
C ASN A 143 -4.83 -17.29 10.04
N ILE A 144 -3.87 -16.66 10.71
CA ILE A 144 -3.89 -15.24 11.03
C ILE A 144 -2.98 -14.52 10.02
N SER A 145 -3.42 -13.37 9.54
CA SER A 145 -2.66 -12.58 8.56
C SER A 145 -2.96 -11.08 8.72
N GLY A 146 -1.99 -10.25 8.36
CA GLY A 146 -2.11 -8.78 8.42
C GLY A 146 -1.91 -8.20 9.82
N ASN A 147 -1.46 -9.02 10.77
CA ASN A 147 -1.04 -8.58 12.08
C ASN A 147 0.48 -8.32 12.09
N HIS A 148 0.87 -7.13 12.51
CA HIS A 148 2.26 -6.68 12.55
C HIS A 148 2.65 -6.23 13.96
N ASN A 149 1.76 -5.50 14.63
CA ASN A 149 1.93 -5.03 15.99
C ASN A 149 1.17 -5.90 17.01
N VAL A 150 0.16 -6.66 16.57
CA VAL A 150 -0.57 -7.63 17.41
C VAL A 150 -0.02 -9.04 17.20
N SER A 151 0.33 -9.74 18.28
CA SER A 151 0.82 -11.13 18.20
C SER A 151 -0.30 -12.13 17.87
N ASP A 152 0.06 -13.23 17.20
CA ASP A 152 -0.88 -14.33 16.89
C ASP A 152 -1.55 -14.86 18.16
N SER A 153 -0.78 -15.04 19.25
CA SER A 153 -1.31 -15.52 20.53
C SER A 153 -2.37 -14.58 21.11
N GLN A 154 -2.18 -13.26 20.98
CA GLN A 154 -3.17 -12.29 21.44
C GLN A 154 -4.46 -12.39 20.62
N VAL A 155 -4.34 -12.52 19.29
CA VAL A 155 -5.49 -12.71 18.39
C VAL A 155 -6.22 -14.01 18.74
N GLU A 156 -5.53 -15.13 18.90
CA GLU A 156 -6.13 -16.42 19.26
C GLU A 156 -6.88 -16.36 20.59
N LYS A 157 -6.31 -15.67 21.58
CA LYS A 157 -6.94 -15.44 22.87
C LYS A 157 -8.22 -14.61 22.73
N GLU A 158 -8.20 -13.55 21.93
CA GLU A 158 -9.35 -12.66 21.67
C GLU A 158 -10.45 -13.35 20.83
N LEU A 159 -10.07 -14.25 19.92
CA LEU A 159 -10.98 -15.12 19.17
C LEU A 159 -11.77 -16.07 20.10
N ASN A 160 -11.22 -16.38 21.28
CA ASN A 160 -11.85 -17.20 22.32
C ASN A 160 -12.37 -18.55 21.80
N ILE A 161 -11.54 -19.22 20.98
CA ILE A 161 -11.87 -20.54 20.43
C ILE A 161 -11.54 -21.59 21.49
N LYS A 162 -12.58 -22.12 22.14
CA LYS A 162 -12.41 -23.21 23.12
C LYS A 162 -11.97 -24.50 22.41
N LYS A 163 -11.21 -25.35 23.11
CA LYS A 163 -10.83 -26.68 22.63
C LYS A 163 -12.10 -27.49 22.26
N GLY A 164 -12.14 -28.03 21.05
CA GLY A 164 -13.30 -28.77 20.54
C GLY A 164 -14.44 -27.91 19.96
N SER A 165 -14.25 -26.59 19.83
CA SER A 165 -15.18 -25.70 19.13
C SER A 165 -15.34 -26.13 17.67
N ARG A 166 -16.58 -26.14 17.19
CA ARG A 166 -16.90 -26.56 15.81
C ARG A 166 -17.09 -25.35 14.91
N ILE A 167 -16.66 -25.49 13.65
CA ILE A 167 -16.65 -24.39 12.68
C ILE A 167 -18.05 -23.83 12.39
N TYR A 168 -19.09 -24.67 12.41
CA TYR A 168 -20.47 -24.24 12.20
C TYR A 168 -21.02 -23.44 13.38
N THR A 169 -20.73 -23.84 14.62
CA THR A 169 -21.14 -23.12 15.85
C THR A 169 -20.38 -21.83 16.11
N PHE A 170 -19.20 -21.65 15.50
CA PHE A 170 -18.37 -20.48 15.75
C PHE A 170 -19.08 -19.18 15.31
N SER A 171 -19.25 -18.26 16.25
CA SER A 171 -19.87 -16.95 15.99
C SER A 171 -18.82 -15.95 15.49
N LYS A 172 -18.86 -15.65 14.19
CA LYS A 172 -17.96 -14.65 13.58
C LYS A 172 -18.16 -13.26 14.19
N SER A 173 -19.42 -12.85 14.40
CA SER A 173 -19.74 -11.52 14.92
C SER A 173 -19.19 -11.31 16.33
N LYS A 174 -19.32 -12.31 17.22
CA LYS A 174 -18.77 -12.25 18.57
C LYS A 174 -17.24 -12.16 18.56
N ALA A 175 -16.58 -12.93 17.69
CA ALA A 175 -15.13 -12.90 17.54
C ALA A 175 -14.63 -11.55 17.00
N ILE A 176 -15.28 -11.01 15.96
CA ILE A 176 -14.97 -9.68 15.41
C ILE A 176 -15.15 -8.61 16.50
N ASN A 177 -16.24 -8.64 17.26
CA ASN A 177 -16.50 -7.67 18.32
C ASN A 177 -15.48 -7.76 19.46
N ASN A 178 -14.97 -8.95 19.77
CA ASN A 178 -13.92 -9.11 20.77
C ASN A 178 -12.59 -8.55 20.28
N LEU A 179 -12.20 -8.89 19.04
CA LEU A 179 -10.96 -8.38 18.43
C LEU A 179 -10.99 -6.84 18.29
N LYS A 180 -12.12 -6.26 17.90
CA LYS A 180 -12.29 -4.79 17.80
C LYS A 180 -12.23 -4.04 19.15
N LYS A 181 -12.17 -4.74 20.29
CA LYS A 181 -11.88 -4.09 21.59
C LYS A 181 -10.42 -3.65 21.66
N ASN A 182 -9.53 -4.35 20.95
CA ASN A 182 -8.15 -3.93 20.82
C ASN A 182 -8.07 -2.72 19.89
N SER A 183 -7.59 -1.61 20.43
CA SER A 183 -7.52 -0.33 19.70
C SER A 183 -6.56 -0.36 18.51
N LEU A 184 -5.60 -1.30 18.51
CA LEU A 184 -4.71 -1.52 17.37
C LEU A 184 -5.43 -2.12 16.17
N ILE A 185 -6.58 -2.78 16.35
CA ILE A 185 -7.29 -3.46 15.28
C ILE A 185 -8.31 -2.50 14.66
N LYS A 186 -8.09 -2.13 13.39
CA LYS A 186 -9.00 -1.29 12.60
C LYS A 186 -10.18 -2.10 12.08
N ASP A 187 -9.89 -3.24 11.48
CA ASP A 187 -10.91 -4.13 10.94
C ASP A 187 -10.50 -5.60 10.97
N VAL A 188 -11.50 -6.48 10.91
CA VAL A 188 -11.31 -7.93 10.96
C VAL A 188 -12.24 -8.60 9.97
N GLN A 189 -11.67 -9.47 9.13
CA GLN A 189 -12.42 -10.33 8.23
C GLN A 189 -12.20 -11.78 8.61
N ILE A 190 -13.30 -12.49 8.88
CA ILE A 190 -13.26 -13.90 9.28
C ILE A 190 -13.98 -14.79 8.27
N ASN A 191 -13.21 -15.66 7.62
CA ASN A 191 -13.70 -16.62 6.65
C ASN A 191 -13.56 -18.06 7.18
N LYS A 192 -14.66 -18.80 7.10
CA LYS A 192 -14.70 -20.23 7.45
C LYS A 192 -14.38 -21.01 6.20
N GLN A 193 -13.28 -21.74 6.21
CA GLN A 193 -12.89 -22.64 5.13
C GLN A 193 -13.13 -24.07 5.60
N LEU A 194 -14.12 -24.72 4.99
CA LEU A 194 -14.40 -26.13 5.26
C LEU A 194 -13.20 -26.99 4.81
N PRO A 195 -12.91 -28.10 5.52
CA PRO A 195 -13.70 -28.67 6.62
C PRO A 195 -13.42 -28.08 8.01
N ASN A 196 -12.24 -27.54 8.29
CA ASN A 196 -11.79 -27.25 9.67
C ASN A 196 -10.91 -26.00 9.87
N THR A 197 -10.81 -25.11 8.88
CA THR A 197 -9.89 -23.96 8.89
C THR A 197 -10.63 -22.63 9.08
N LEU A 198 -10.09 -21.76 9.93
CA LEU A 198 -10.54 -20.39 10.11
C LEU A 198 -9.47 -19.42 9.59
N ASN A 199 -9.80 -18.67 8.54
CA ASN A 199 -8.93 -17.61 8.04
C ASN A 199 -9.35 -16.28 8.66
N VAL A 200 -8.45 -15.67 9.41
CA VAL A 200 -8.62 -14.39 10.11
C VAL A 200 -7.66 -13.40 9.48
N LYS A 201 -8.22 -12.41 8.78
CA LYS A 201 -7.46 -11.29 8.23
C LYS A 201 -7.69 -10.08 9.10
N ILE A 202 -6.61 -9.54 9.63
CA ILE A 202 -6.59 -8.37 10.49
C ILE A 202 -6.09 -7.19 9.66
N ILE A 203 -6.73 -6.04 9.87
CA ILE A 203 -6.25 -4.75 9.39
C ILE A 203 -5.96 -3.94 10.64
N GLU A 204 -4.69 -3.62 10.87
CA GLU A 204 -4.28 -2.80 12.01
C GLU A 204 -4.40 -1.31 11.70
N ASN A 205 -4.52 -0.50 12.76
CA ASN A 205 -4.35 0.94 12.69
C ASN A 205 -2.85 1.26 12.63
N ASN A 206 -2.45 2.10 11.69
CA ASN A 206 -1.06 2.54 11.60
C ASN A 206 -0.70 3.37 12.84
N LEU A 207 0.47 3.10 13.40
CA LEU A 207 1.12 3.99 14.35
C LEU A 207 1.53 5.25 13.60
N VAL A 208 1.05 6.41 14.05
CA VAL A 208 1.26 7.69 13.35
C VAL A 208 2.27 8.57 14.06
N GLY A 209 2.44 8.43 15.36
CA GLY A 209 3.40 9.20 16.15
C GLY A 209 3.52 8.68 17.56
N ILE A 210 4.49 9.20 18.30
CA ILE A 210 4.72 8.86 19.71
C ILE A 210 4.72 10.17 20.50
N VAL A 211 3.96 10.26 21.58
CA VAL A 211 3.97 11.44 22.46
C VAL A 211 4.57 11.09 23.81
N LYS A 212 5.23 12.07 24.42
CA LYS A 212 5.63 11.97 25.82
C LYS A 212 4.44 12.32 26.70
N ASP A 213 3.94 11.34 27.45
CA ASP A 213 2.92 11.53 28.47
C ASP A 213 3.54 11.28 29.84
N LYS A 214 3.67 12.35 30.65
CA LYS A 214 4.43 12.36 31.90
C LYS A 214 5.87 11.89 31.66
N ASN A 215 6.22 10.70 32.15
CA ASN A 215 7.55 10.09 32.00
C ASN A 215 7.55 8.87 31.07
N LYS A 216 6.51 8.67 30.24
CA LYS A 216 6.41 7.54 29.34
C LYS A 216 6.17 7.99 27.90
N TYR A 217 6.75 7.28 26.95
CA TYR A 217 6.47 7.42 25.54
C TYR A 217 5.26 6.56 25.19
N VAL A 218 4.21 7.19 24.63
CA VAL A 218 2.94 6.55 24.33
C VAL A 218 2.68 6.65 22.83
N PRO A 219 2.47 5.53 22.12
CA PRO A 219 2.14 5.56 20.70
C PRO A 219 0.73 6.12 20.48
N ILE A 220 0.57 6.81 19.35
CA ILE A 220 -0.69 7.33 18.84
C ILE A 220 -0.96 6.65 17.50
N ILE A 221 -2.21 6.22 17.31
CA ILE A 221 -2.71 5.69 16.04
C ILE A 221 -3.52 6.72 15.24
N GLU A 222 -3.86 6.34 14.01
CA GLU A 222 -4.81 7.08 13.17
C GLU A 222 -6.07 7.48 13.97
N GLY A 223 -6.47 8.75 13.89
CA GLY A 223 -7.60 9.28 14.67
C GLY A 223 -7.24 9.84 16.06
N ASN A 224 -5.95 10.04 16.36
CA ASN A 224 -5.45 10.62 17.61
C ASN A 224 -5.83 9.83 18.88
N LYS A 225 -5.84 8.50 18.79
CA LYS A 225 -6.04 7.64 19.94
C LYS A 225 -4.70 7.19 20.50
N LYS A 226 -4.47 7.44 21.79
CA LYS A 226 -3.30 6.97 22.53
C LYS A 226 -3.42 5.48 22.88
N LEU A 227 -2.30 4.78 22.91
CA LEU A 227 -2.21 3.37 23.28
C LEU A 227 -1.42 3.19 24.57
N ASP A 228 -2.09 3.33 25.71
CA ASP A 228 -1.43 3.33 27.03
C ASP A 228 -0.75 2.00 27.41
N ASN A 229 -1.22 0.88 26.84
CA ASN A 229 -0.74 -0.48 27.12
C ASN A 229 -0.14 -1.14 25.87
N TYR A 230 0.69 -0.39 25.13
CA TYR A 230 1.40 -0.93 23.98
C TYR A 230 2.70 -1.62 24.41
N ASN A 231 2.84 -2.90 24.07
CA ASN A 231 3.98 -3.74 24.45
C ASN A 231 4.95 -4.04 23.29
N GLY A 232 4.77 -3.41 22.12
CA GLY A 232 5.68 -3.56 20.97
C GLY A 232 6.91 -2.67 21.08
N ASP A 233 7.87 -2.82 20.17
CA ASP A 233 8.94 -1.83 20.01
C ASP A 233 8.31 -0.49 19.61
N ILE A 234 8.69 0.57 20.33
CA ILE A 234 8.16 1.93 20.14
C ILE A 234 9.21 2.78 19.40
N ALA A 235 10.49 2.51 19.58
CA ALA A 235 11.57 3.41 19.18
C ALA A 235 11.66 3.60 17.65
N ASN A 236 11.24 2.59 16.89
CA ASN A 236 11.38 2.59 15.43
C ASN A 236 10.06 2.72 14.67
N SER A 237 8.91 2.72 15.35
CA SER A 237 7.62 2.51 14.70
C SER A 237 6.90 3.77 14.25
N ALA A 238 7.30 4.95 14.74
CA ALA A 238 6.73 6.24 14.35
C ALA A 238 7.61 7.40 14.86
N PRO A 239 7.49 8.62 14.32
CA PRO A 239 8.21 9.77 14.83
C PRO A 239 7.72 10.22 16.22
N VAL A 240 8.64 10.74 17.03
CA VAL A 240 8.32 11.39 18.30
C VAL A 240 7.73 12.78 18.03
N LEU A 241 6.61 13.09 18.67
CA LEU A 241 5.89 14.35 18.55
C LEU A 241 6.10 15.19 19.81
N GLU A 242 6.81 16.31 19.67
CA GLU A 242 7.09 17.26 20.75
C GLU A 242 6.24 18.54 20.65
N ASP A 243 5.79 19.04 21.80
CA ASP A 243 5.05 20.29 21.96
C ASP A 243 3.69 20.39 21.23
N PHE A 244 3.14 19.27 20.76
CA PHE A 244 1.80 19.22 20.16
C PHE A 244 0.70 19.05 21.22
N LYS A 245 -0.33 19.91 21.15
CA LYS A 245 -1.52 19.86 22.01
C LYS A 245 -2.78 20.22 21.22
N GLY A 246 -3.93 19.77 21.70
CA GLY A 246 -5.24 20.14 21.16
C GLY A 246 -5.37 19.89 19.65
N ASP A 247 -5.85 20.89 18.91
CA ASP A 247 -6.08 20.81 17.47
C ASP A 247 -4.79 20.54 16.65
N ASN A 248 -3.65 21.08 17.09
CA ASN A 248 -2.39 20.87 16.36
C ASN A 248 -1.94 19.40 16.40
N LEU A 249 -2.20 18.69 17.51
CA LEU A 249 -1.96 17.25 17.61
C LEU A 249 -2.86 16.46 16.64
N ASN A 250 -4.14 16.82 16.53
CA ASN A 250 -5.05 16.21 15.55
C ASN A 250 -4.58 16.45 14.11
N ARG A 251 -4.10 17.66 13.81
CA ARG A 251 -3.66 18.02 12.46
C ARG A 251 -2.38 17.31 12.07
N ILE A 252 -1.38 17.23 12.95
CA ILE A 252 -0.14 16.51 12.65
C ILE A 252 -0.37 15.00 12.54
N THR A 253 -1.18 14.40 13.42
CA THR A 253 -1.49 12.97 13.36
C THR A 253 -2.25 12.61 12.07
N LYS A 254 -3.15 13.48 11.60
CA LYS A 254 -3.82 13.37 10.29
C LYS A 254 -2.88 13.58 9.11
N ALA A 255 -1.89 14.46 9.23
CA ALA A 255 -0.87 14.62 8.20
C ALA A 255 -0.02 13.35 8.10
N LEU A 256 0.44 12.83 9.24
CA LEU A 256 1.24 11.61 9.32
C LEU A 256 0.45 10.40 8.81
N SER A 257 -0.83 10.26 9.14
CA SER A 257 -1.66 9.14 8.64
C SER A 257 -1.76 9.07 7.12
N LYS A 258 -1.56 10.19 6.41
CA LYS A 258 -1.59 10.26 4.94
C LYS A 258 -0.25 9.94 4.28
N MET A 259 0.86 9.98 5.03
CA MET A 259 2.18 9.67 4.51
C MET A 259 2.33 8.16 4.28
N SER A 260 3.18 7.78 3.34
CA SER A 260 3.64 6.40 3.22
C SER A 260 4.36 5.95 4.50
N ASN A 261 4.46 4.64 4.74
CA ASN A 261 5.18 4.14 5.90
C ASN A 261 6.67 4.46 5.75
N GLU A 262 7.20 4.30 4.55
CA GLU A 262 8.58 4.57 4.18
C GLU A 262 8.99 6.02 4.48
N THR A 263 8.21 7.01 4.03
CA THR A 263 8.52 8.43 4.29
C THR A 263 8.43 8.76 5.79
N ARG A 264 7.44 8.19 6.48
CA ARG A 264 7.24 8.41 7.93
C ARG A 264 8.37 7.80 8.74
N ASP A 265 8.85 6.63 8.34
CA ASP A 265 9.95 5.92 8.98
C ASP A 265 11.29 6.64 8.82
N MET A 266 11.42 7.57 7.88
CA MET A 266 12.59 8.44 7.77
C MET A 266 12.59 9.58 8.80
N ILE A 267 11.47 9.85 9.46
CA ILE A 267 11.33 10.93 10.44
C ILE A 267 11.60 10.36 11.83
N SER A 268 12.54 10.98 12.56
CA SER A 268 12.83 10.64 13.95
C SER A 268 11.93 11.41 14.91
N GLU A 269 11.85 12.73 14.74
CA GLU A 269 11.15 13.63 15.65
C GLU A 269 10.49 14.77 14.87
N ILE A 270 9.33 15.22 15.34
CA ILE A 270 8.63 16.40 14.86
C ILE A 270 8.33 17.28 16.06
N LYS A 271 8.74 18.53 15.99
CA LYS A 271 8.49 19.55 16.99
C LYS A 271 7.55 20.62 16.46
N TYR A 272 6.53 20.95 17.26
CA TYR A 272 5.69 22.10 16.99
C TYR A 272 6.46 23.40 17.30
N ALA A 273 6.67 24.24 16.30
CA ALA A 273 7.55 25.40 16.41
C ALA A 273 6.96 26.64 15.70
N PRO A 274 5.81 27.15 16.16
CA PRO A 274 5.11 28.26 15.52
C PRO A 274 5.91 29.57 15.60
N LEU A 275 5.75 30.42 14.59
CA LEU A 275 6.25 31.79 14.57
C LEU A 275 5.09 32.77 14.36
N GLN A 276 5.32 34.07 14.62
CA GLN A 276 4.29 35.13 14.61
C GLN A 276 3.37 35.06 13.37
N ASN A 277 3.93 34.80 12.18
CA ASN A 277 3.19 34.69 10.91
C ASN A 277 3.18 33.26 10.33
N GLN A 278 3.59 32.25 11.10
CA GLN A 278 3.67 30.85 10.68
C GLN A 278 3.22 29.93 11.82
N GLN A 279 1.93 30.00 12.17
CA GLN A 279 1.36 29.26 13.31
C GLN A 279 1.34 27.74 13.09
N ASN A 280 1.41 27.27 11.84
CA ASN A 280 1.43 25.84 11.52
C ASN A 280 2.84 25.31 11.30
N ARG A 281 3.86 26.08 11.67
CA ARG A 281 5.25 25.71 11.45
C ARG A 281 5.66 24.54 12.32
N VAL A 282 6.35 23.59 11.71
CA VAL A 282 6.95 22.42 12.36
C VAL A 282 8.41 22.29 11.96
N LEU A 283 9.18 21.72 12.88
CA LEU A 283 10.57 21.34 12.66
C LEU A 283 10.67 19.83 12.77
N LEU A 284 11.21 19.20 11.74
CA LEU A 284 11.40 17.76 11.66
C LEU A 284 12.88 17.43 11.73
N TYR A 285 13.18 16.37 12.46
CA TYR A 285 14.50 15.75 12.52
C TYR A 285 14.41 14.41 11.83
N MET A 286 15.20 14.24 10.79
CA MET A 286 15.23 13.04 9.96
C MET A 286 16.28 12.06 10.50
N LYS A 287 16.07 10.76 10.28
CA LYS A 287 16.99 9.70 10.74
C LYS A 287 18.36 9.76 10.08
N ASP A 288 18.48 10.39 8.92
CA ASP A 288 19.76 10.64 8.24
C ASP A 288 20.50 11.89 8.77
N GLY A 289 19.99 12.51 9.84
CA GLY A 289 20.59 13.68 10.50
C GLY A 289 20.17 15.03 9.90
N MET A 290 19.37 15.04 8.84
CA MET A 290 18.88 16.28 8.25
C MET A 290 17.75 16.91 9.04
N GLN A 291 17.69 18.24 8.96
CA GLN A 291 16.59 19.02 9.51
C GLN A 291 15.69 19.53 8.39
N VAL A 292 14.38 19.48 8.63
CA VAL A 292 13.37 19.94 7.68
C VAL A 292 12.40 20.87 8.38
N VAL A 293 12.21 22.07 7.85
CA VAL A 293 11.19 23.01 8.30
C VAL A 293 9.97 22.85 7.40
N GLY A 294 8.76 22.82 7.95
CA GLY A 294 7.54 22.65 7.16
C GLY A 294 6.32 23.31 7.77
N ASP A 295 5.18 23.17 7.08
CA ASP A 295 3.86 23.57 7.54
C ASP A 295 2.98 22.32 7.68
N ILE A 296 2.35 22.11 8.84
CA ILE A 296 1.52 20.93 9.16
C ILE A 296 0.48 20.63 8.06
N ASN A 297 -0.10 21.66 7.44
CA ASN A 297 -1.16 21.47 6.44
C ASN A 297 -0.64 20.89 5.12
N THR A 298 0.59 21.22 4.76
CA THR A 298 1.19 20.83 3.47
C THR A 298 2.26 19.76 3.60
N LEU A 299 2.67 19.47 4.84
CA LEU A 299 3.76 18.56 5.18
C LEU A 299 3.61 17.21 4.49
N ALA A 300 2.45 16.54 4.64
CA ALA A 300 2.20 15.22 4.08
C ALA A 300 2.44 15.12 2.57
N ASN A 301 2.17 16.19 1.82
CA ASN A 301 2.35 16.19 0.38
C ASN A 301 3.79 16.53 -0.02
N LYS A 302 4.43 17.47 0.69
CA LYS A 302 5.75 17.98 0.33
C LYS A 302 6.89 17.06 0.78
N ILE A 303 6.72 16.38 1.92
CA ILE A 303 7.77 15.52 2.47
C ILE A 303 7.96 14.22 1.67
N GLU A 304 6.99 13.83 0.85
CA GLU A 304 7.13 12.67 -0.04
C GLU A 304 8.28 12.83 -1.04
N TYR A 305 8.67 14.07 -1.37
CA TYR A 305 9.82 14.37 -2.23
C TYR A 305 11.16 14.34 -1.48
N TYR A 306 11.14 14.22 -0.14
CA TYR A 306 12.33 14.28 0.69
C TYR A 306 13.43 13.30 0.28
N PRO A 307 13.15 12.02 -0.03
CA PRO A 307 14.19 11.07 -0.43
C PRO A 307 14.99 11.57 -1.64
N GLN A 308 14.31 12.14 -2.64
CA GLN A 308 14.95 12.69 -3.85
C GLN A 308 15.75 13.95 -3.54
N MET A 309 15.22 14.84 -2.69
CA MET A 309 15.89 16.08 -2.30
C MET A 309 17.18 15.80 -1.51
N SER A 310 17.11 14.94 -0.49
CA SER A 310 18.25 14.54 0.35
C SER A 310 19.38 13.90 -0.48
N GLN A 311 19.02 13.05 -1.46
CA GLN A 311 19.98 12.43 -2.37
C GLN A 311 20.63 13.43 -3.33
N SER A 312 19.94 14.52 -3.69
CA SER A 312 20.48 15.53 -4.61
C SER A 312 21.47 16.49 -3.94
N LEU A 313 21.57 16.48 -2.61
CA LEU A 313 22.51 17.34 -1.88
C LEU A 313 23.95 16.87 -2.11
N ALA A 314 24.84 17.84 -2.33
CA ALA A 314 26.24 17.56 -2.58
C ALA A 314 26.92 16.98 -1.33
N LYS A 315 27.44 15.75 -1.47
CA LYS A 315 28.18 15.04 -0.43
C LYS A 315 29.66 14.92 -0.80
N ASP A 316 30.52 14.90 0.20
CA ASP A 316 31.94 14.58 0.04
C ASP A 316 32.15 13.07 -0.16
N SER A 317 33.41 12.67 -0.33
CA SER A 317 33.81 11.27 -0.51
C SER A 317 33.50 10.38 0.71
N SER A 318 33.28 10.98 1.88
CA SER A 318 32.94 10.31 3.14
C SER A 318 31.41 10.18 3.33
N GLY A 319 30.61 10.75 2.41
CA GLY A 319 29.15 10.73 2.48
C GLY A 319 28.53 11.85 3.31
N HIS A 320 29.33 12.78 3.83
CA HIS A 320 28.86 13.95 4.58
C HIS A 320 28.50 15.10 3.64
N LEU A 321 27.57 15.97 4.06
CA LEU A 321 27.22 17.15 3.29
C LEU A 321 28.41 18.11 3.16
N LYS A 322 28.70 18.54 1.92
CA LYS A 322 29.71 19.58 1.65
C LYS A 322 29.34 20.92 2.29
N THR A 323 28.06 21.18 2.45
CA THR A 323 27.54 22.40 3.09
C THR A 323 26.44 22.00 4.06
N GLN A 324 26.62 22.36 5.33
CA GLN A 324 25.63 22.09 6.36
C GLN A 324 24.44 23.05 6.20
N GLY A 325 23.23 22.56 6.46
CA GLY A 325 22.01 23.33 6.29
C GLY A 325 20.76 22.51 6.59
N TYR A 326 19.60 23.10 6.29
CA TYR A 326 18.30 22.45 6.46
C TYR A 326 17.46 22.59 5.19
N ILE A 327 16.44 21.75 5.05
CA ILE A 327 15.49 21.86 3.93
C ILE A 327 14.26 22.62 4.41
N ASP A 328 13.86 23.66 3.68
CA ASP A 328 12.62 24.40 3.92
C ASP A 328 11.53 23.91 2.96
N LEU A 329 10.51 23.28 3.54
CA LEU A 329 9.27 22.84 2.91
C LEU A 329 8.06 23.74 3.23
N SER A 330 8.23 24.83 3.98
CA SER A 330 7.11 25.69 4.40
C SER A 330 6.41 26.34 3.20
N VAL A 331 7.18 26.98 2.31
CA VAL A 331 6.68 27.62 1.09
C VAL A 331 6.98 26.78 -0.15
N GLY A 332 8.25 26.46 -0.39
CA GLY A 332 8.75 25.72 -1.55
C GLY A 332 9.47 24.44 -1.14
N ALA A 333 10.49 24.05 -1.90
CA ALA A 333 11.38 22.94 -1.61
C ALA A 333 12.82 23.41 -1.84
N SER A 334 13.44 23.97 -0.80
CA SER A 334 14.73 24.65 -0.93
C SER A 334 15.69 24.24 0.18
N PHE A 335 16.95 24.05 -0.17
CA PHE A 335 18.02 23.84 0.80
C PHE A 335 18.58 25.19 1.24
N ILE A 336 18.61 25.43 2.56
CA ILE A 336 19.10 26.66 3.17
C ILE A 336 20.39 26.34 3.93
N PRO A 337 21.57 26.82 3.47
CA PRO A 337 22.83 26.58 4.16
C PRO A 337 22.91 27.36 5.47
N TYR A 338 23.60 26.81 6.46
CA TYR A 338 23.94 27.51 7.70
C TYR A 338 25.07 28.52 7.45
N ASN A 339 24.80 29.61 6.74
CA ASN A 339 25.80 30.67 6.53
C ASN A 339 25.91 31.57 7.78
N GLU A 340 27.12 31.83 8.27
CA GLU A 340 27.37 32.70 9.44
C GLU A 340 26.92 34.16 9.21
N ASN A 341 26.89 34.65 7.96
CA ASN A 341 26.61 36.05 7.62
C ASN A 341 25.24 36.29 6.95
N SER A 342 24.28 35.37 7.09
CA SER A 342 22.92 35.64 6.61
C SER A 342 22.25 36.59 7.60
N SER A 343 21.89 37.79 7.13
CA SER A 343 21.20 38.81 7.91
C SER A 343 20.05 38.21 8.72
N ILE A 344 20.22 38.36 10.03
CA ILE A 344 19.31 38.00 11.11
C ILE A 344 17.94 38.62 10.82
N ASN A 345 17.00 37.87 10.26
CA ASN A 345 15.61 38.32 10.22
C ASN A 345 14.58 37.19 10.34
N SER A 346 15.01 35.92 10.37
CA SER A 346 14.08 34.81 10.57
C SER A 346 14.39 34.06 11.86
N LYS A 347 13.50 34.18 12.85
CA LYS A 347 13.53 33.39 14.11
C LYS A 347 13.54 31.86 13.87
N SER A 348 13.25 31.42 12.64
CA SER A 348 13.37 30.04 12.18
C SER A 348 14.82 29.54 12.15
N ASP A 349 15.76 30.37 11.68
CA ASP A 349 17.18 29.99 11.54
C ASP A 349 17.85 29.84 12.90
N GLN A 350 17.46 30.67 13.87
CA GLN A 350 18.02 30.66 15.22
C GLN A 350 17.65 29.39 15.98
N ASN A 351 16.38 28.96 15.96
CA ASN A 351 15.94 27.77 16.71
C ASN A 351 16.51 26.46 16.15
N VAL A 352 16.61 26.36 14.82
CA VAL A 352 17.21 25.22 14.12
C VAL A 352 18.70 25.15 14.46
N ARG A 353 19.44 26.28 14.35
CA ARG A 353 20.88 26.33 14.70
C ARG A 353 21.15 26.06 16.17
N GLN A 354 20.35 26.58 17.10
CA GLN A 354 20.56 26.40 18.55
C GLN A 354 20.50 24.93 18.96
N LYS A 355 19.52 24.15 18.49
CA LYS A 355 19.46 22.70 18.83
C LYS A 355 20.62 21.94 18.16
N THR A 356 21.01 22.29 16.92
CA THR A 356 22.18 21.69 16.25
C THR A 356 23.47 21.96 17.01
N GLN A 357 23.67 23.20 17.49
CA GLN A 357 24.85 23.58 18.27
C GLN A 357 24.89 22.81 19.60
N GLN A 358 23.77 22.76 20.33
CA GLN A 358 23.66 21.97 21.56
C GLN A 358 23.93 20.47 21.33
N GLU A 359 23.42 19.89 20.24
CA GLU A 359 23.68 18.49 19.91
C GLU A 359 25.16 18.25 19.53
N THR A 360 25.77 19.19 18.81
CA THR A 360 27.19 19.11 18.41
C THR A 360 28.11 19.24 19.62
N GLU A 361 27.81 20.19 20.52
CA GLU A 361 28.51 20.36 21.79
C GLU A 361 28.38 19.11 22.65
N ALA A 362 27.17 18.57 22.81
CA ALA A 362 26.95 17.33 23.57
C ALA A 362 27.68 16.12 22.97
N LYS A 363 27.73 15.97 21.63
CA LYS A 363 28.50 14.91 20.96
C LYS A 363 30.00 15.09 21.16
N ASN A 364 30.51 16.31 21.07
CA ASN A 364 31.93 16.61 21.28
C ASN A 364 32.35 16.38 22.73
N GLU A 365 31.51 16.75 23.70
CA GLU A 365 31.73 16.47 25.12
C GLU A 365 31.74 14.95 25.38
N LEU A 366 30.79 14.20 24.80
CA LEU A 366 30.74 12.75 24.93
C LEU A 366 31.99 12.08 24.32
N GLN A 367 32.41 12.51 23.13
CA GLN A 367 33.61 11.98 22.49
C GLN A 367 34.87 12.31 23.31
N SER A 368 34.94 13.52 23.88
CA SER A 368 36.04 13.92 24.76
C SER A 368 36.08 13.09 26.04
N ALA A 369 34.92 12.75 26.61
CA ALA A 369 34.82 11.87 27.77
C ALA A 369 35.23 10.43 27.43
N LEU A 370 34.81 9.91 26.27
CA LEU A 370 35.21 8.57 25.80
C LEU A 370 36.72 8.47 25.57
N ASN A 371 37.33 9.49 24.96
CA ASN A 371 38.78 9.52 24.73
C ASN A 371 39.57 9.60 26.06
N LYS A 372 39.09 10.36 27.05
CA LYS A 372 39.70 10.39 28.39
C LYS A 372 39.63 9.03 29.09
N ILE A 373 38.54 8.29 28.91
CA ILE A 373 38.38 6.94 29.47
C ILE A 373 39.35 5.97 28.79
N SER A 374 39.55 6.04 27.47
CA SER A 374 40.53 5.19 26.77
C SER A 374 41.97 5.50 27.16
N GLU A 375 42.32 6.78 27.36
CA GLU A 375 43.67 7.17 27.81
C GLU A 375 43.95 6.71 29.26
N GLN A 376 42.91 6.64 30.10
CA GLN A 376 43.02 6.11 31.47
C GLN A 376 43.08 4.58 31.54
N SER A 377 42.58 3.86 30.54
CA SER A 377 42.74 2.40 30.46
C SER A 377 44.13 1.98 29.97
N ASP A 378 44.75 2.77 29.10
CA ASP A 378 46.08 2.46 28.54
C ASP A 378 47.24 2.80 29.50
N THR A 379 46.98 3.59 30.55
CA THR A 379 47.97 3.95 31.58
C THR A 379 47.99 2.99 32.78
N ASN A 380 47.07 2.01 32.84
CA ASN A 380 46.92 1.05 33.94
C ASN A 380 47.24 -0.40 33.56
N ASN A 381 47.93 -0.65 32.43
CA ASN A 381 48.31 -1.98 31.98
C ASN A 381 49.83 -2.15 31.88
#